data_AF-A0A1I1IKT1-F1
#
_entry.id   AF-A0A1I1IKT1-F1
#
_cell.length_a   1.000
_cell.length_b   1.000
_cell.length_c   1.000
_cell.angle_alpha   90.00
_cell.angle_beta   90.00
_cell.angle_gamma   90.00
#
_symmetry.space_group_name_H-M   'P 1'
#
loop_
_entity.id
_entity.type
_entity.pdbx_description
1 polymer ?
#
loop_
_entity_poly.entity_id
_entity_poly.type
_entity_poly.pdbx_seq_one_letter_code
_entity_poly.pdbx_strand_id
1 'polypeptide(L)' 'MAKQPEALATFAASAKNAGKKPKDIGLEATPQTTPIRTDPKRKDEAARKVLREGVFHKDQGADEAIDALPDRTRTQKS' A
#
# COMPACT_ATOMS: atom_id res chain seq x y z
N MET A 1 7.86 -1.91 -18.95
CA MET A 1 7.40 -3.26 -18.53
C MET A 1 8.16 -3.62 -17.25
N ALA A 2 7.46 -3.87 -16.14
CA ALA A 2 8.10 -4.26 -14.89
C ALA A 2 8.77 -5.63 -15.08
N LYS A 3 10.10 -5.69 -14.99
CA LYS A 3 10.89 -6.88 -15.37
C LYS A 3 10.76 -8.05 -14.39
N GLN A 4 10.15 -7.87 -13.21
CA GLN A 4 10.04 -8.89 -12.16
C GLN A 4 8.80 -8.65 -11.27
N PRO A 5 7.60 -9.15 -11.65
CA PRO A 5 6.39 -9.01 -10.84
C PRO A 5 6.52 -9.64 -9.44
N GLU A 6 7.30 -10.71 -9.30
CA GLU A 6 7.62 -11.39 -8.04
C GLU A 6 8.42 -10.53 -7.04
N ALA A 7 9.28 -9.63 -7.55
CA ALA A 7 10.04 -8.71 -6.70
C ALA A 7 9.10 -7.66 -6.07
N LEU A 8 8.13 -7.17 -6.84
CA LEU A 8 7.10 -6.25 -6.34
C LEU A 8 6.17 -6.93 -5.33
N ALA A 9 5.76 -8.18 -5.59
CA ALA A 9 4.96 -8.96 -4.65
C ALA A 9 5.71 -9.22 -3.33
N THR A 10 7.00 -9.57 -3.41
CA THR A 10 7.86 -9.76 -2.23
C THR A 10 8.03 -8.48 -1.43
N PHE A 11 8.26 -7.35 -2.11
CA PHE A 11 8.34 -6.04 -1.48
C PHE A 11 7.05 -5.69 -0.73
N ALA A 12 5.89 -5.83 -1.40
CA ALA A 12 4.59 -5.56 -0.78
C ALA A 12 4.32 -6.47 0.44
N ALA A 13 4.64 -7.76 0.35
CA ALA A 13 4.48 -8.70 1.45
C ALA A 13 5.41 -8.40 2.64
N SER A 14 6.66 -8.03 2.37
CA SER A 14 7.59 -7.62 3.43
C SER A 14 7.14 -6.32 4.11
N ALA A 15 6.63 -5.35 3.36
CA ALA A 15 6.08 -4.11 3.91
C ALA A 15 4.90 -4.38 4.85
N LYS A 16 4.03 -5.34 4.52
CA LYS A 16 2.92 -5.78 5.40
C LYS A 16 3.42 -6.51 6.66
N ASN A 17 4.52 -7.26 6.58
CA ASN A 17 5.07 -8.07 7.67
C ASN A 17 6.21 -7.38 8.44
N ALA A 18 6.10 -6.07 8.69
CA ALA A 18 7.12 -5.29 9.42
C ALA A 18 8.55 -5.47 8.89
N GLY A 19 8.70 -5.58 7.57
CA GLY A 19 9.99 -5.75 6.88
C GLY A 19 10.49 -7.19 6.78
N LYS A 20 9.73 -8.20 7.24
CA LYS A 20 10.15 -9.60 7.16
C LYS A 20 9.71 -10.25 5.85
N LYS A 21 10.68 -10.83 5.15
CA LYS A 21 10.46 -11.59 3.92
C LYS A 21 9.68 -12.89 4.22
N PRO A 22 8.60 -13.20 3.47
CA PRO A 22 7.89 -14.48 3.58
C PRO A 22 8.82 -15.67 3.37
N LYS A 23 8.56 -16.79 4.08
CA LYS A 23 9.34 -18.02 3.92
C LYS A 23 9.11 -18.69 2.56
N ASP A 24 7.88 -18.62 2.04
CA ASP A 24 7.50 -19.14 0.73
C ASP A 24 7.26 -18.00 -0.26
N ILE A 25 8.04 -18.00 -1.34
CA ILE A 25 7.96 -17.03 -2.43
C ILE A 25 8.03 -17.80 -3.74
N GLY A 26 7.02 -17.61 -4.59
CA GLY A 26 6.91 -18.26 -5.89
C GLY A 26 6.12 -17.41 -6.88
N LEU A 27 5.85 -17.97 -8.06
CA LEU A 27 5.04 -17.32 -9.11
C LEU A 27 3.56 -17.20 -8.72
N GLU A 28 3.09 -18.08 -7.84
CA GLU A 28 1.72 -18.06 -7.32
C GLU A 28 1.63 -17.24 -6.03
N ALA A 29 0.54 -16.50 -5.89
CA ALA A 29 0.26 -15.72 -4.69
C ALA A 29 -0.10 -16.64 -3.52
N THR A 30 0.64 -16.54 -2.43
CA THR A 30 0.32 -17.19 -1.15
C THR A 30 -0.58 -16.26 -0.33
N PRO A 31 -1.28 -16.72 0.71
CA PRO A 31 -2.07 -15.84 1.58
C PRO A 31 -1.30 -14.62 2.13
N GLN A 32 0.04 -14.74 2.25
CA GLN A 32 0.93 -13.66 2.71
C GLN A 32 1.30 -12.66 1.60
N THR A 33 1.31 -13.09 0.34
CA THR A 33 1.68 -12.26 -0.83
C THR A 33 0.47 -11.83 -1.67
N THR A 34 -0.70 -12.42 -1.43
CA THR A 34 -1.96 -12.06 -2.06
C THR A 34 -2.27 -10.56 -1.85
N PRO A 35 -2.68 -9.85 -2.90
CA PRO A 35 -3.07 -8.45 -2.78
C PRO A 35 -4.28 -8.32 -1.84
N ILE A 36 -4.27 -7.28 -1.01
CA ILE A 36 -5.46 -6.92 -0.24
C ILE A 36 -6.41 -6.22 -1.21
N ARG A 37 -7.66 -6.67 -1.26
CA ARG A 37 -8.66 -6.08 -2.15
C ARG A 37 -9.01 -4.68 -1.67
N THR A 38 -8.75 -3.69 -2.51
CA THR A 38 -9.10 -2.28 -2.31
C THR A 38 -9.85 -1.77 -3.54
N ASP A 39 -10.80 -0.85 -3.33
CA ASP A 39 -11.43 -0.09 -4.40
C ASP A 39 -10.43 0.92 -5.00
N PRO A 40 -10.09 0.82 -6.31
CA PRO A 40 -9.21 1.77 -6.98
C PRO A 40 -9.63 3.23 -6.79
N LYS A 41 -10.93 3.54 -6.78
CA LYS A 41 -11.42 4.92 -6.64
C LYS A 41 -11.02 5.54 -5.30
N ARG A 42 -10.98 4.74 -4.23
CA ARG A 42 -10.56 5.20 -2.90
C ARG A 42 -9.06 5.54 -2.89
N LYS A 43 -8.23 4.80 -3.65
CA LYS A 43 -6.81 5.11 -3.81
C LYS A 43 -6.60 6.42 -4.57
N ASP A 44 -7.35 6.62 -5.65
CA ASP A 44 -7.27 7.84 -6.45
C ASP A 44 -7.66 9.07 -5.63
N GLU A 45 -8.70 8.95 -4.80
CA GLU A 45 -9.13 10.03 -3.91
C GLU A 45 -8.05 10.39 -2.89
N ALA A 46 -7.49 9.39 -2.20
CA ALA A 46 -6.42 9.58 -1.22
C ALA A 46 -5.19 10.22 -1.87
N ALA A 47 -4.75 9.72 -3.03
CA ALA A 47 -3.64 10.29 -3.79
C ALA A 47 -3.92 11.75 -4.20
N ARG A 48 -5.14 12.06 -4.64
CA ARG A 48 -5.53 13.43 -5.01
C ARG A 48 -5.53 14.39 -3.81
N LYS A 49 -5.82 13.91 -2.59
CA LYS A 49 -5.70 14.71 -1.38
C LYS A 49 -4.23 15.01 -1.07
N VAL A 50 -3.37 13.99 -1.05
CA VAL A 50 -1.90 14.16 -0.87
C VAL A 50 -1.33 15.21 -1.82
N LEU A 51 -1.66 15.10 -3.12
CA LEU A 51 -1.19 16.05 -4.13
C LEU A 51 -1.71 17.48 -3.87
N ARG A 52 -2.97 17.62 -3.46
CA ARG A 52 -3.55 18.93 -3.13
C ARG A 52 -2.91 19.54 -1.89
N GLU A 53 -2.67 18.77 -0.84
CA GLU A 53 -2.00 19.27 0.37
C GLU A 53 -0.58 19.74 0.07
N GLY A 54 0.18 18.96 -0.71
CA GLY A 54 1.53 19.34 -1.11
C GLY A 54 1.58 20.65 -1.90
N VAL A 55 0.54 20.94 -2.69
CA VAL A 55 0.42 22.18 -3.48
C VAL A 55 -0.06 23.36 -2.64
N PHE A 56 -1.09 23.15 -1.82
CA PHE A 56 -1.71 24.24 -1.05
C PHE A 56 -1.03 24.51 0.29
N HIS A 57 -0.13 23.62 0.72
CA HIS A 57 0.49 23.64 2.05
C HIS A 57 -0.54 23.77 3.19
N LYS A 58 -1.69 23.13 3.00
CA LYS A 58 -2.82 23.10 3.92
C LYS A 58 -3.34 21.68 4.02
N ASP A 59 -3.83 21.34 5.18
CA ASP A 59 -4.51 20.07 5.43
C ASP A 59 -5.76 19.93 4.52
N GLN A 60 -5.89 18.78 3.88
CA GLN A 60 -7.00 18.35 3.02
C GLN A 60 -7.47 16.93 3.40
N GLY A 61 -7.06 16.43 4.58
CA GLY A 61 -7.40 15.12 5.10
C GLY A 61 -6.74 13.96 4.36
N ALA A 62 -5.52 14.13 3.87
CA ALA A 62 -4.78 13.10 3.13
C ALA A 62 -4.40 11.93 4.05
N ASP A 63 -3.93 12.21 5.26
CA ASP A 63 -3.52 11.18 6.21
C ASP A 63 -4.72 10.29 6.61
N GLU A 64 -5.88 10.88 6.90
CA GLU A 64 -7.12 10.14 7.19
C GLU A 64 -7.60 9.32 5.99
N ALA A 65 -7.49 9.89 4.78
CA ALA A 65 -7.86 9.19 3.56
C ALA A 65 -6.96 7.98 3.29
N ILE A 66 -5.65 8.10 3.60
CA ILE A 66 -4.71 6.98 3.53
C ILE A 66 -5.00 5.97 4.64
N ASP A 67 -5.27 6.42 5.87
CA ASP A 67 -5.59 5.56 7.03
C ASP A 67 -6.83 4.69 6.79
N ALA A 68 -7.81 5.21 6.06
CA ALA A 68 -9.02 4.48 5.72
C ALA A 68 -8.82 3.40 4.64
N LEU A 69 -7.66 3.33 3.96
CA LEU A 69 -7.41 2.32 2.93
C LEU A 69 -7.10 0.95 3.56
N PRO A 70 -7.81 -0.12 3.16
CA PRO A 70 -7.64 -1.43 3.77
C PRO A 70 -6.29 -2.09 3.42
N ASP A 71 -5.61 -1.62 2.38
CA ASP A 71 -4.28 -2.09 1.97
C ASP A 71 -3.13 -1.20 2.46
N ARG A 72 -3.37 -0.30 3.42
CA ARG A 72 -2.32 0.50 4.06
C ARG A 72 -1.29 -0.42 4.75
N THR A 73 -0.02 -0.24 4.40
CA THR A 73 1.10 -1.08 4.88
C THR A 73 1.81 -0.53 6.12
N ARG A 74 1.47 0.69 6.55
CA ARG A 74 2.08 1.34 7.71
C ARG A 74 1.12 1.22 8.91
N THR A 75 1.49 0.41 9.91
CA THR A 75 0.74 0.30 11.17
C THR A 75 0.72 1.66 11.87
N GLN A 76 -0.47 2.08 12.33
CA GLN A 76 -0.57 3.21 13.26
C GLN A 76 0.28 2.88 14.49
N LYS A 77 1.22 3.76 14.85
CA LYS A 77 1.78 3.72 16.19
C LYS A 77 0.65 4.15 17.14
N SER A 78 0.22 3.24 18.01
CA SER A 78 -0.53 3.57 19.23
C SER A 78 0.31 4.45 20.15
#